data_AF-A0A7Y0GIL1-F1
#
_entry.id   AF-A0A7Y0GIL1-F1
#
_cell.length_a   1.000
_cell.length_b   1.000
_cell.length_c   1.000
_cell.angle_alpha   90.00
_cell.angle_beta   90.00
_cell.angle_gamma   90.00
#
_symmetry.space_group_name_H-M   'P 1'
#
loop_
_entity.id
_entity.type
_entity.pdbx_description
1 polymer ?
#
loop_
_entity_poly.entity_id
_entity_poly.type
_entity_poly.pdbx_seq_one_letter_code
_entity_poly.pdbx_strand_id
1 'polypeptide(L)'
;MKASQFFISTLKEAPADAEVVSHKLMMRAGMIKKLGAGIYSLMPMGLRVVRKVEQIVREEMNRAGAVELSMPVVQPAELWAETGRFEKMGPEMLRIKDRHGRDFVIQPTSEEVVTDIARQEIKSYKQLPKNFYQIQTKFRDERRPRFGLMRGREFIMKDAYSFDRDPTAAKASYQVMAAAYRRIFDRFGLTYRAVAADSGAIGGDLSEEFQVIAATGEDAIVYCLTSDYAANMEKAEALAPQSARSLPLQSMTKTATPGKSTCADVAELLNLSLQHTVKSLVLATDTLNKEGEIVKSQVWLLLLRGDHDMNEVKVGKLPGLAEFRFATLTEIEDHFGCKPGYLGPIGLKKPLNLVVDRDVAVMSDWICGANEPDFHITGVNWGRDLPEPALVADLRNVVAGDASPDGQGVLAIERGIEVGHVFYLGTKYSQAMNATFLDVNGKPSFMEMGCYGIGITRLPAAAIEQNHDERGIIWPDALAPFTVVLCPIGPDRFPDVKAAADKLYAELLAAGVDVILDDRGERPGAMFADWELIGVPHRVTLGDRGLKDGQVEYQHRRDTAATSVSFSEILGLLQSKLAV
;
A
#
# COMPACT_ATOMS: atom_id res chain seq x y z
N MET A 1 -19.92 -27.22 9.11
CA MET A 1 -18.85 -28.06 8.51
C MET A 1 -18.32 -29.07 9.52
N LYS A 2 -17.87 -30.28 9.13
CA LYS A 2 -17.14 -31.21 10.02
C LYS A 2 -15.63 -31.11 9.77
N ALA A 3 -14.82 -31.03 10.82
CA ALA A 3 -13.37 -30.84 10.71
C ALA A 3 -12.67 -32.04 10.04
N SER A 4 -13.16 -33.26 10.28
CA SER A 4 -12.69 -34.48 9.64
C SER A 4 -12.84 -34.48 8.11
N GLN A 5 -13.75 -33.66 7.58
CA GLN A 5 -14.05 -33.55 6.15
C GLN A 5 -13.47 -32.29 5.47
N PHE A 6 -13.09 -31.27 6.25
CA PHE A 6 -12.74 -29.96 5.69
C PHE A 6 -11.35 -29.89 5.04
N PHE A 7 -10.39 -30.70 5.52
CA PHE A 7 -8.94 -30.57 5.30
C PHE A 7 -8.31 -29.44 6.14
N ILE A 8 -7.77 -29.84 7.30
CA ILE A 8 -7.01 -28.98 8.22
C ILE A 8 -5.56 -29.49 8.23
N SER A 9 -4.61 -28.62 7.91
CA SER A 9 -3.18 -28.98 7.79
C SER A 9 -2.30 -27.96 8.52
N THR A 10 -2.45 -27.88 9.84
CA THR A 10 -1.66 -26.96 10.68
C THR A 10 -0.22 -27.42 10.85
N LEU A 11 0.69 -26.48 11.06
CA LEU A 11 2.11 -26.74 11.35
C LEU A 11 2.50 -26.13 12.69
N LYS A 12 3.29 -26.88 13.46
CA LYS A 12 3.84 -26.40 14.73
C LYS A 12 4.75 -25.19 14.52
N GLU A 13 5.65 -25.28 13.54
CA GLU A 13 6.64 -24.26 13.20
C GLU A 13 6.41 -23.74 11.77
N ALA A 14 6.73 -22.47 11.54
CA ALA A 14 6.68 -21.89 10.21
C ALA A 14 7.90 -22.34 9.38
N PRO A 15 7.77 -22.46 8.05
CA PRO A 15 8.92 -22.64 7.17
C PRO A 15 9.94 -21.50 7.32
N ALA A 16 11.23 -21.82 7.15
CA ALA A 16 12.33 -20.88 7.37
C ALA A 16 12.32 -19.68 6.40
N ASP A 17 11.67 -19.82 5.23
CA ASP A 17 11.52 -18.77 4.22
C ASP A 17 10.30 -17.85 4.46
N ALA A 18 9.57 -18.04 5.57
CA ALA A 18 8.53 -17.13 5.98
C ALA A 18 9.10 -15.96 6.81
N GLU A 19 9.02 -14.75 6.25
CA GLU A 19 9.68 -13.55 6.81
C GLU A 19 8.82 -12.85 7.88
N VAL A 20 7.63 -12.39 7.50
CA VAL A 20 6.70 -11.59 8.33
C VAL A 20 5.68 -12.46 9.06
N VAL A 21 5.03 -11.88 10.08
CA VAL A 21 4.15 -12.62 11.00
C VAL A 21 2.94 -13.21 10.26
N SER A 22 2.28 -12.43 9.41
CA SER A 22 1.17 -12.89 8.57
C SER A 22 1.57 -14.07 7.69
N HIS A 23 2.71 -13.98 7.01
CA HIS A 23 3.22 -15.07 6.17
C HIS A 23 3.48 -16.34 7.00
N LYS A 24 4.13 -16.22 8.16
CA LYS A 24 4.38 -17.33 9.09
C LYS A 24 3.08 -17.96 9.58
N LEU A 25 2.12 -17.16 10.02
CA LEU A 25 0.84 -17.62 10.55
C LEU A 25 -0.05 -18.22 9.46
N MET A 26 -0.12 -17.64 8.26
CA MET A 26 -0.90 -18.22 7.15
C MET A 26 -0.34 -19.57 6.69
N MET A 27 0.99 -19.74 6.67
CA MET A 27 1.61 -21.05 6.39
C MET A 27 1.32 -22.05 7.51
N ARG A 28 1.47 -21.63 8.78
CA ARG A 28 1.22 -22.49 9.96
C ARG A 28 -0.25 -22.88 10.10
N ALA A 29 -1.19 -21.99 9.82
CA ALA A 29 -2.62 -22.25 9.88
C ALA A 29 -3.15 -23.02 8.65
N GLY A 30 -2.26 -23.42 7.72
CA GLY A 30 -2.64 -24.15 6.51
C GLY A 30 -3.54 -23.33 5.57
N MET A 31 -3.36 -22.00 5.53
CA MET A 31 -4.15 -21.10 4.68
C MET A 31 -3.56 -20.93 3.29
N ILE A 32 -2.23 -20.97 3.18
CA ILE A 32 -1.52 -20.85 1.92
C ILE A 32 -0.41 -21.90 1.81
N LYS A 33 -0.05 -22.26 0.59
CA LYS A 33 1.11 -23.11 0.30
C LYS A 33 1.92 -22.52 -0.84
N LYS A 34 3.21 -22.32 -0.62
CA LYS A 34 4.12 -21.80 -1.64
C LYS A 34 4.28 -22.79 -2.79
N LEU A 35 4.02 -22.34 -4.02
CA LEU A 35 4.24 -23.08 -5.26
C LEU A 35 5.53 -22.62 -5.97
N GLY A 36 5.82 -21.32 -5.88
CA GLY A 36 7.03 -20.69 -6.40
C GLY A 36 7.30 -19.36 -5.69
N ALA A 37 8.38 -18.67 -6.06
CA ALA A 37 8.65 -17.33 -5.51
C ALA A 37 7.50 -16.37 -5.85
N GLY A 38 6.80 -15.85 -4.83
CA GLY A 38 5.64 -14.97 -4.98
C GLY A 38 4.37 -15.66 -5.53
N ILE A 39 4.31 -16.98 -5.60
CA ILE A 39 3.16 -17.71 -6.16
C ILE A 39 2.68 -18.73 -5.13
N TYR A 40 1.43 -18.60 -4.71
CA TYR A 40 0.85 -19.33 -3.59
C TYR A 40 -0.47 -20.00 -3.98
N SER A 41 -0.63 -21.26 -3.59
CA SER A 41 -1.93 -21.91 -3.57
C SER A 41 -2.73 -21.45 -2.36
N LEU A 42 -3.96 -20.98 -2.56
CA LEU A 42 -4.92 -20.75 -1.49
C LEU A 42 -5.51 -22.09 -1.06
N MET A 43 -5.18 -22.52 0.15
CA MET A 43 -5.69 -23.76 0.74
C MET A 43 -7.13 -23.56 1.26
N PRO A 44 -7.92 -24.62 1.54
CA PRO A 44 -9.34 -24.47 1.89
C PRO A 44 -9.63 -23.44 3.00
N MET A 45 -8.80 -23.38 4.04
CA MET A 45 -8.92 -22.40 5.12
C MET A 45 -8.73 -20.95 4.62
N GLY A 46 -7.66 -20.71 3.85
CA GLY A 46 -7.36 -19.38 3.31
C GLY A 46 -8.36 -18.95 2.23
N LEU A 47 -8.81 -19.89 1.39
CA LEU A 47 -9.81 -19.63 0.37
C LEU A 47 -11.14 -19.17 0.98
N ARG A 48 -11.57 -19.75 2.12
CA ARG A 48 -12.78 -19.27 2.82
C ARG A 48 -12.65 -17.81 3.24
N VAL A 49 -11.53 -17.42 3.84
CA VAL A 49 -11.27 -16.02 4.23
C VAL A 49 -11.29 -15.10 3.00
N VAL A 50 -10.61 -15.50 1.92
CA VAL A 50 -10.60 -14.75 0.66
C VAL A 50 -12.02 -14.57 0.11
N ARG A 51 -12.86 -15.61 0.12
CA ARG A 51 -14.25 -15.50 -0.35
C ARG A 51 -15.11 -14.58 0.53
N LYS A 52 -14.87 -14.50 1.84
CA LYS A 52 -15.54 -13.53 2.71
C LYS A 52 -15.14 -12.10 2.37
N VAL A 53 -13.85 -11.86 2.12
CA VAL A 53 -13.35 -10.57 1.63
C VAL A 53 -14.03 -10.18 0.32
N GLU A 54 -14.03 -11.08 -0.67
CA GLU A 54 -14.68 -10.83 -1.96
C GLU A 54 -16.17 -10.53 -1.83
N GLN A 55 -16.87 -11.22 -0.92
CA GLN A 55 -18.30 -11.03 -0.71
C GLN A 55 -18.62 -9.63 -0.17
N ILE A 56 -17.88 -9.17 0.84
CA ILE A 56 -18.04 -7.81 1.39
C ILE A 56 -17.76 -6.77 0.31
N VAL A 57 -16.69 -6.95 -0.46
CA VAL A 57 -16.33 -6.05 -1.56
C VAL A 57 -17.44 -6.01 -2.61
N ARG A 58 -17.91 -7.17 -3.07
CA ARG A 58 -18.98 -7.30 -4.08
C ARG A 58 -20.27 -6.61 -3.62
N GLU A 59 -20.68 -6.82 -2.37
CA GLU A 59 -21.88 -6.18 -1.81
C GLU A 59 -21.79 -4.65 -1.82
N GLU A 60 -20.67 -4.08 -1.40
CA GLU A 60 -20.50 -2.62 -1.34
C GLU A 60 -20.26 -1.98 -2.72
N MET A 61 -19.58 -2.69 -3.64
CA MET A 61 -19.45 -2.25 -5.04
C MET A 61 -20.82 -2.23 -5.73
N ASN A 62 -21.62 -3.29 -5.55
CA ASN A 62 -22.99 -3.37 -6.09
C ASN A 62 -23.90 -2.30 -5.46
N ARG A 63 -23.80 -2.08 -4.14
CA ARG A 63 -24.51 -1.00 -3.43
C ARG A 63 -24.15 0.37 -4.01
N ALA A 64 -22.90 0.57 -4.41
CA ALA A 64 -22.42 1.79 -5.03
C ALA A 64 -22.80 1.94 -6.53
N GLY A 65 -23.53 0.97 -7.09
CA GLY A 65 -23.96 0.98 -8.49
C GLY A 65 -22.90 0.55 -9.51
N ALA A 66 -21.76 0.01 -9.04
CA ALA A 66 -20.78 -0.61 -9.93
C ALA A 66 -21.28 -1.99 -10.38
N VAL A 67 -20.96 -2.36 -11.63
CA VAL A 67 -21.45 -3.59 -12.27
C VAL A 67 -20.31 -4.57 -12.45
N GLU A 68 -20.46 -5.78 -11.90
CA GLU A 68 -19.44 -6.82 -12.01
C GLU A 68 -19.42 -7.42 -13.42
N LEU A 69 -18.21 -7.58 -13.97
CA LEU A 69 -17.91 -8.33 -15.18
C LEU A 69 -16.63 -9.14 -14.98
N SER A 70 -16.25 -9.95 -15.97
CA SER A 70 -14.99 -10.71 -15.94
C SER A 70 -14.24 -10.51 -17.24
N MET A 71 -13.03 -9.94 -17.16
CA MET A 71 -12.14 -9.75 -18.31
C MET A 71 -11.15 -10.92 -18.42
N PRO A 72 -10.64 -11.22 -19.63
CA PRO A 72 -9.62 -12.25 -19.82
C PRO A 72 -8.29 -11.94 -19.12
N VAL A 73 -7.63 -12.99 -18.61
CA VAL A 73 -6.30 -12.89 -17.97
C VAL A 73 -5.17 -12.73 -18.97
N VAL A 74 -5.31 -13.41 -20.10
CA VAL A 74 -4.41 -13.28 -21.24
C VAL A 74 -4.95 -12.18 -22.14
N GLN A 75 -4.16 -11.14 -22.36
CA GLN A 75 -4.58 -9.95 -23.10
C GLN A 75 -3.68 -9.74 -24.33
N PRO A 76 -4.23 -9.38 -25.50
CA PRO A 76 -3.45 -9.09 -26.70
C PRO A 76 -2.49 -7.92 -26.45
N ALA A 77 -1.22 -8.05 -26.88
CA ALA A 77 -0.22 -7.01 -26.70
C ALA A 77 -0.58 -5.72 -27.46
N GLU A 78 -1.37 -5.81 -28.52
CA GLU A 78 -1.80 -4.69 -29.35
C GLU A 78 -2.53 -3.63 -28.53
N LEU A 79 -3.40 -4.02 -27.59
CA LEU A 79 -4.12 -3.08 -26.72
C LEU A 79 -3.16 -2.28 -25.82
N TRP A 80 -2.08 -2.92 -25.36
CA TRP A 80 -1.05 -2.30 -24.53
C TRP A 80 -0.08 -1.44 -25.32
N ALA A 81 0.10 -1.74 -26.61
CA ALA A 81 0.87 -0.91 -27.53
C ALA A 81 0.11 0.38 -27.86
N GLU A 82 -1.22 0.36 -27.97
CA GLU A 82 -2.04 1.57 -28.18
C GLU A 82 -1.79 2.63 -27.08
N THR A 83 -1.61 2.20 -25.83
CA THR A 83 -1.34 3.09 -24.69
C THR A 83 0.15 3.37 -24.47
N GLY A 84 1.03 2.70 -25.24
CA GLY A 84 2.48 2.70 -25.07
C GLY A 84 2.96 2.06 -23.77
N ARG A 85 2.08 1.35 -23.03
CA ARG A 85 2.43 0.68 -21.77
C ARG A 85 3.13 -0.64 -21.99
N PHE A 86 2.99 -1.24 -23.17
CA PHE A 86 3.70 -2.48 -23.52
C PHE A 86 5.22 -2.32 -23.37
N GLU A 87 5.79 -1.18 -23.74
CA GLU A 87 7.21 -0.87 -23.57
C GLU A 87 7.50 -0.25 -22.20
N LYS A 88 6.69 0.74 -21.78
CA LYS A 88 6.95 1.55 -20.58
C LYS A 88 6.90 0.79 -19.26
N MET A 89 6.08 -0.26 -19.13
CA MET A 89 5.98 -1.03 -17.87
C MET A 89 7.19 -1.92 -17.58
N GLY A 90 8.14 -2.03 -18.52
CA GLY A 90 9.42 -2.68 -18.26
C GLY A 90 9.27 -4.18 -17.90
N PRO A 91 10.16 -4.71 -17.02
CA PRO A 91 10.25 -6.13 -16.74
C PRO A 91 9.14 -6.67 -15.84
N GLU A 92 8.37 -5.82 -15.16
CA GLU A 92 7.25 -6.29 -14.30
C GLU A 92 6.08 -6.85 -15.11
N MET A 93 5.96 -6.48 -16.39
CA MET A 93 4.95 -7.01 -17.29
C MET A 93 5.38 -8.38 -17.83
N LEU A 94 4.66 -9.43 -17.44
CA LEU A 94 4.86 -10.76 -17.99
C LEU A 94 4.31 -10.83 -19.43
N ARG A 95 5.22 -10.98 -20.39
CA ARG A 95 4.93 -11.11 -21.82
C ARG A 95 5.07 -12.58 -22.24
N ILE A 96 4.12 -13.06 -23.03
CA ILE A 96 4.11 -14.43 -23.56
C ILE A 96 3.83 -14.40 -25.06
N LYS A 97 4.23 -15.47 -25.76
CA LYS A 97 3.85 -15.70 -27.15
C LYS A 97 2.97 -16.93 -27.27
N ASP A 98 1.96 -16.87 -28.13
CA ASP A 98 1.18 -18.05 -28.48
C ASP A 98 1.93 -18.97 -29.46
N ARG A 99 1.32 -20.10 -29.81
CA ARG A 99 1.88 -21.07 -30.77
C ARG A 99 2.06 -20.53 -32.20
N HIS A 100 1.50 -19.36 -32.50
CA HIS A 100 1.60 -18.66 -33.78
C HIS A 100 2.58 -17.48 -33.71
N GLY A 101 3.25 -17.27 -32.57
CA GLY A 101 4.23 -16.21 -32.36
C GLY A 101 3.64 -14.84 -32.02
N ARG A 102 2.32 -14.76 -31.80
CA ARG A 102 1.62 -13.50 -31.44
C ARG A 102 1.91 -13.14 -29.98
N ASP A 103 2.08 -11.85 -29.72
CA ASP A 103 2.40 -11.34 -28.39
C ASP A 103 1.14 -11.14 -27.54
N PHE A 104 1.23 -11.58 -26.30
CA PHE A 104 0.22 -11.38 -25.27
C PHE A 104 0.90 -10.96 -23.96
N VAL A 105 0.09 -10.44 -23.06
CA VAL A 105 0.50 -10.19 -21.68
C VAL A 105 -0.40 -10.96 -20.73
N ILE A 106 0.17 -11.37 -19.59
CA ILE A 106 -0.65 -11.75 -18.44
C ILE A 106 -0.92 -10.47 -17.65
N GLN A 107 -2.19 -10.16 -17.44
CA GLN A 107 -2.57 -8.82 -17.03
C GLN A 107 -1.97 -8.41 -15.66
N PRO A 108 -1.30 -7.25 -15.55
CA PRO A 108 -0.98 -6.64 -14.27
C PRO A 108 -2.12 -5.75 -13.72
N THR A 109 -3.02 -5.35 -14.62
CA THR A 109 -4.23 -4.51 -14.46
C THR A 109 -4.99 -4.53 -15.82
N SER A 110 -6.10 -3.79 -15.95
CA SER A 110 -7.06 -3.95 -17.06
C SER A 110 -7.55 -2.64 -17.68
N GLU A 111 -6.84 -1.51 -17.53
CA GLU A 111 -7.29 -0.22 -18.10
C GLU A 111 -7.50 -0.29 -19.62
N GLU A 112 -6.62 -0.97 -20.34
CA GLU A 112 -6.69 -1.15 -21.79
C GLU A 112 -7.95 -1.95 -22.20
N VAL A 113 -8.17 -3.10 -21.57
CA VAL A 113 -9.26 -4.01 -21.94
C VAL A 113 -10.61 -3.40 -21.63
N VAL A 114 -10.77 -2.75 -20.49
CA VAL A 114 -12.05 -2.11 -20.14
C VAL A 114 -12.31 -0.86 -21.00
N THR A 115 -11.25 -0.13 -21.41
CA THR A 115 -11.37 0.97 -22.37
C THR A 115 -11.79 0.45 -23.75
N ASP A 116 -11.28 -0.71 -24.17
CA ASP A 116 -11.70 -1.36 -25.42
C ASP A 116 -13.18 -1.76 -25.40
N ILE A 117 -13.68 -2.29 -24.27
CA ILE A 117 -15.11 -2.55 -24.09
C ILE A 117 -15.90 -1.24 -24.18
N ALA A 118 -15.49 -0.21 -23.43
CA ALA A 118 -16.20 1.07 -23.38
C ALA A 118 -16.24 1.75 -24.75
N ARG A 119 -15.13 1.78 -25.51
CA ARG A 119 -15.10 2.39 -26.85
C ARG A 119 -15.99 1.66 -27.84
N GLN A 120 -16.25 0.37 -27.66
CA GLN A 120 -17.12 -0.43 -28.54
C GLN A 120 -18.60 -0.28 -28.17
N GLU A 121 -18.94 -0.18 -26.89
CA GLU A 121 -20.32 -0.27 -26.40
C GLU A 121 -20.95 1.08 -26.00
N ILE A 122 -20.14 2.06 -25.60
CA ILE A 122 -20.61 3.38 -25.13
C ILE A 122 -20.44 4.40 -26.24
N LYS A 123 -21.54 4.83 -26.87
CA LYS A 123 -21.54 5.74 -28.04
C LYS A 123 -22.21 7.08 -27.77
N SER A 124 -22.95 7.23 -26.68
CA SER A 124 -23.70 8.45 -26.37
C SER A 124 -23.56 8.85 -24.90
N TYR A 125 -23.57 10.16 -24.65
CA TYR A 125 -23.59 10.71 -23.30
C TYR A 125 -24.76 10.17 -22.44
N LYS A 126 -25.85 9.72 -23.07
CA LYS A 126 -27.02 9.13 -22.37
C LYS A 126 -26.71 7.80 -21.69
N GLN A 127 -25.65 7.12 -22.13
CA GLN A 127 -25.18 5.89 -21.50
C GLN A 127 -24.26 6.17 -20.32
N LEU A 128 -23.77 7.40 -20.13
CA LEU A 128 -22.82 7.76 -19.08
C LEU A 128 -23.55 8.41 -17.87
N PRO A 129 -23.06 8.19 -16.64
CA PRO A 129 -21.85 7.44 -16.28
C PRO A 129 -22.04 5.92 -16.24
N LYS A 130 -20.94 5.17 -16.35
CA LYS A 130 -20.88 3.71 -16.08
C LYS A 130 -19.68 3.36 -15.24
N ASN A 131 -19.85 2.39 -14.35
CA ASN A 131 -18.76 1.88 -13.52
C ASN A 131 -18.77 0.36 -13.56
N PHE A 132 -17.70 -0.21 -14.09
CA PHE A 132 -17.52 -1.66 -14.21
C PHE A 132 -16.45 -2.13 -13.25
N TYR A 133 -16.58 -3.33 -12.69
CA TYR A 133 -15.51 -3.93 -11.90
C TYR A 133 -15.39 -5.42 -12.12
N GLN A 134 -14.26 -5.99 -11.71
CA GLN A 134 -14.06 -7.43 -11.64
C GLN A 134 -13.30 -7.79 -10.38
N ILE A 135 -13.41 -9.05 -9.94
CA ILE A 135 -12.55 -9.66 -8.92
C ILE A 135 -11.78 -10.79 -9.60
N GLN A 136 -10.50 -10.58 -9.90
CA GLN A 136 -9.82 -11.44 -10.85
C GLN A 136 -8.29 -11.41 -10.69
N THR A 137 -7.64 -12.53 -11.07
CA THR A 137 -6.21 -12.78 -10.88
C THR A 137 -5.33 -11.87 -11.73
N LYS A 138 -4.38 -11.20 -11.10
CA LYS A 138 -3.36 -10.36 -11.71
C LYS A 138 -1.98 -11.01 -11.59
N PHE A 139 -1.10 -10.63 -12.50
CA PHE A 139 0.30 -11.02 -12.48
C PHE A 139 1.21 -9.80 -12.63
N ARG A 140 2.17 -9.65 -11.71
CA ARG A 140 3.28 -8.68 -11.80
C ARG A 140 4.57 -9.43 -11.52
N ASP A 141 5.54 -9.41 -12.42
CA ASP A 141 6.82 -10.11 -12.24
C ASP A 141 7.75 -9.32 -11.29
N GLU A 142 7.29 -9.17 -10.06
CA GLU A 142 7.97 -8.47 -8.99
C GLU A 142 9.40 -9.00 -8.83
N ARG A 143 10.38 -8.08 -8.86
CA ARG A 143 11.81 -8.42 -8.82
C ARG A 143 12.19 -9.14 -7.53
N ARG A 144 11.53 -8.79 -6.43
CA ARG A 144 11.77 -9.37 -5.09
C ARG A 144 10.43 -9.68 -4.41
N PRO A 145 9.76 -10.79 -4.78
CA PRO A 145 8.52 -11.16 -4.12
C PRO A 145 8.83 -11.58 -2.69
N ARG A 146 8.18 -10.90 -1.73
CA ARG A 146 8.43 -11.04 -0.29
C ARG A 146 7.13 -10.95 0.49
N PHE A 147 7.19 -11.27 1.78
CA PHE A 147 6.05 -11.07 2.69
C PHE A 147 4.76 -11.86 2.34
N GLY A 148 4.90 -13.04 1.73
CA GLY A 148 3.74 -13.91 1.48
C GLY A 148 2.77 -13.31 0.46
N LEU A 149 1.48 -13.25 0.83
CA LEU A 149 0.44 -12.66 -0.01
C LEU A 149 0.47 -11.13 -0.07
N MET A 150 1.29 -10.45 0.74
CA MET A 150 1.38 -8.99 0.69
C MET A 150 2.07 -8.50 -0.58
N ARG A 151 3.11 -9.21 -1.03
CA ARG A 151 3.88 -8.86 -2.23
C ARG A 151 4.26 -10.10 -3.04
N GLY A 152 3.23 -10.74 -3.60
CA GLY A 152 3.34 -11.85 -4.54
C GLY A 152 3.45 -11.40 -6.00
N ARG A 153 3.73 -12.35 -6.88
CA ARG A 153 3.68 -12.15 -8.33
C ARG A 153 2.31 -12.43 -8.92
N GLU A 154 1.64 -13.47 -8.41
CA GLU A 154 0.25 -13.79 -8.75
C GLU A 154 -0.64 -13.48 -7.53
N PHE A 155 -1.70 -12.70 -7.74
CA PHE A 155 -2.58 -12.24 -6.65
C PHE A 155 -3.98 -11.93 -7.18
N ILE A 156 -4.98 -11.88 -6.30
CA ILE A 156 -6.34 -11.50 -6.68
C ILE A 156 -6.54 -10.03 -6.35
N MET A 157 -7.05 -9.28 -7.32
CA MET A 157 -7.39 -7.87 -7.17
C MET A 157 -8.85 -7.66 -7.56
N LYS A 158 -9.53 -6.80 -6.82
CA LYS A 158 -10.72 -6.13 -7.34
C LYS A 158 -10.29 -4.86 -8.03
N ASP A 159 -10.50 -4.75 -9.32
CA ASP A 159 -10.24 -3.56 -10.13
C ASP A 159 -11.56 -3.05 -10.73
N ALA A 160 -11.83 -1.77 -10.56
CA ALA A 160 -13.03 -1.09 -11.05
C ALA A 160 -12.67 0.14 -11.87
N TYR A 161 -13.53 0.51 -12.81
CA TYR A 161 -13.27 1.53 -13.82
C TYR A 161 -14.56 2.32 -14.10
N SER A 162 -14.54 3.62 -13.83
CA SER A 162 -15.63 4.51 -14.22
C SER A 162 -15.35 5.16 -15.56
N PHE A 163 -16.42 5.39 -16.31
CA PHE A 163 -16.46 6.16 -17.54
C PHE A 163 -17.49 7.26 -17.33
N ASP A 164 -17.05 8.48 -17.55
CA ASP A 164 -17.77 9.71 -17.25
C ASP A 164 -17.67 10.67 -18.43
N ARG A 165 -18.66 11.55 -18.55
CA ARG A 165 -18.78 12.45 -19.71
C ARG A 165 -17.91 13.70 -19.61
N ASP A 166 -17.55 14.10 -18.38
CA ASP A 166 -16.85 15.32 -18.06
C ASP A 166 -16.15 15.19 -16.68
N PRO A 167 -15.16 16.05 -16.37
CA PRO A 167 -14.41 15.97 -15.10
C PRO A 167 -15.29 16.11 -13.84
N THR A 168 -16.43 16.80 -13.94
CA THR A 168 -17.35 16.99 -12.81
C THR A 168 -18.06 15.67 -12.49
N ALA A 169 -18.54 14.97 -13.52
CA ALA A 169 -19.11 13.63 -13.39
C ALA A 169 -18.06 12.63 -12.89
N ALA A 170 -16.83 12.69 -13.41
CA ALA A 170 -15.73 11.83 -12.96
C ALA A 170 -15.40 12.03 -11.48
N LYS A 171 -15.37 13.28 -11.01
CA LYS A 171 -15.20 13.58 -9.59
C LYS A 171 -16.33 13.01 -8.73
N ALA A 172 -17.58 13.03 -9.21
CA ALA A 172 -18.70 12.40 -8.51
C ALA A 172 -18.54 10.87 -8.43
N SER A 173 -18.16 10.21 -9.54
CA SER A 173 -17.86 8.77 -9.57
C SER A 173 -16.71 8.39 -8.63
N TYR A 174 -15.64 9.19 -8.58
CA TYR A 174 -14.55 9.05 -7.62
C TYR A 174 -15.06 9.09 -6.17
N GLN A 175 -15.90 10.07 -5.81
CA GLN A 175 -16.42 10.20 -4.45
C GLN A 175 -17.32 9.01 -4.05
N VAL A 176 -18.13 8.50 -4.99
CA VAL A 176 -18.94 7.30 -4.76
C VAL A 176 -18.05 6.09 -4.45
N MET A 177 -16.94 5.92 -5.17
CA MET A 177 -15.97 4.85 -4.91
C MET A 177 -15.19 5.04 -3.62
N ALA A 178 -14.73 6.26 -3.34
CA ALA A 178 -14.04 6.58 -2.09
C ALA A 178 -14.93 6.30 -0.86
N ALA A 179 -16.23 6.58 -0.94
CA ALA A 179 -17.19 6.24 0.10
C ALA A 179 -17.47 4.72 0.18
N ALA A 180 -17.54 4.02 -0.97
CA ALA A 180 -17.70 2.57 -1.00
C ALA A 180 -16.51 1.85 -0.34
N TYR A 181 -15.30 2.31 -0.62
CA TYR A 181 -14.08 1.78 -0.02
C TYR A 181 -14.09 1.93 1.49
N ARG A 182 -14.43 3.13 2.00
CA ARG A 182 -14.55 3.35 3.45
C ARG A 182 -15.51 2.34 4.09
N ARG A 183 -16.72 2.15 3.52
CA ARG A 183 -17.66 1.12 4.00
C ARG A 183 -17.10 -0.30 3.94
N ILE A 184 -16.36 -0.65 2.88
CA ILE A 184 -15.70 -1.96 2.76
C ILE A 184 -14.71 -2.17 3.92
N PHE A 185 -13.82 -1.21 4.16
CA PHE A 185 -12.80 -1.34 5.20
C PHE A 185 -13.39 -1.26 6.62
N ASP A 186 -14.43 -0.44 6.83
CA ASP A 186 -15.20 -0.42 8.08
C ASP A 186 -15.81 -1.81 8.36
N ARG A 187 -16.39 -2.46 7.34
CA ARG A 187 -16.95 -3.83 7.45
C ARG A 187 -15.90 -4.91 7.65
N PHE A 188 -14.64 -4.69 7.27
CA PHE A 188 -13.55 -5.61 7.61
C PHE A 188 -13.16 -5.54 9.09
N GLY A 189 -13.53 -4.48 9.82
CA GLY A 189 -13.17 -4.31 11.22
C GLY A 189 -11.67 -4.08 11.42
N LEU A 190 -11.01 -3.41 10.47
CA LEU A 190 -9.58 -3.08 10.52
C LEU A 190 -9.38 -1.61 10.85
N THR A 191 -8.31 -1.28 11.56
CA THR A 191 -7.84 0.11 11.68
C THR A 191 -7.10 0.49 10.41
N TYR A 192 -7.66 1.42 9.64
CA TYR A 192 -7.08 1.92 8.40
C TYR A 192 -7.13 3.44 8.33
N ARG A 193 -6.35 4.02 7.42
CA ARG A 193 -6.46 5.43 7.01
C ARG A 193 -6.59 5.52 5.49
N ALA A 194 -7.47 6.41 5.04
CA ALA A 194 -7.48 6.87 3.66
C ALA A 194 -6.55 8.09 3.58
N VAL A 195 -5.53 8.04 2.73
CA VAL A 195 -4.46 9.04 2.67
C VAL A 195 -4.31 9.57 1.25
N ALA A 196 -4.08 10.87 1.12
CA ALA A 196 -3.77 11.47 -0.18
C ALA A 196 -2.46 10.88 -0.72
N ALA A 197 -2.47 10.45 -1.98
CA ALA A 197 -1.38 9.72 -2.57
C ALA A 197 -0.85 10.39 -3.83
N ASP A 198 0.32 9.93 -4.31
CA ASP A 198 0.75 10.26 -5.66
C ASP A 198 -0.09 9.50 -6.69
N SER A 199 -0.25 10.08 -7.88
CA SER A 199 -0.96 9.41 -8.99
C SER A 199 0.00 8.60 -9.88
N GLY A 200 1.31 8.71 -9.64
CA GLY A 200 2.37 7.94 -10.27
C GLY A 200 2.32 7.93 -11.80
N ALA A 201 2.80 6.83 -12.37
CA ALA A 201 2.77 6.57 -13.80
C ALA A 201 1.35 6.32 -14.34
N ILE A 202 0.34 6.17 -13.47
CA ILE A 202 -1.06 5.99 -13.85
C ILE A 202 -1.67 7.33 -14.27
N GLY A 203 -1.26 8.44 -13.64
CA GLY A 203 -1.66 9.83 -13.97
C GLY A 203 -2.95 10.27 -13.25
N GLY A 204 -3.12 11.59 -13.02
CA GLY A 204 -4.29 12.16 -12.34
C GLY A 204 -3.98 13.19 -11.25
N ASP A 205 -4.98 13.99 -10.86
CA ASP A 205 -4.84 15.00 -9.78
C ASP A 205 -5.49 14.57 -8.44
N LEU A 206 -6.33 13.53 -8.46
CA LEU A 206 -7.06 13.00 -7.30
C LEU A 206 -6.72 11.52 -7.11
N SER A 207 -6.08 11.21 -5.97
CA SER A 207 -5.54 9.90 -5.64
C SER A 207 -5.62 9.69 -4.13
N GLU A 208 -6.27 8.61 -3.69
CA GLU A 208 -6.35 8.20 -2.27
C GLU A 208 -5.95 6.73 -2.13
N GLU A 209 -4.97 6.48 -1.27
CA GLU A 209 -4.57 5.14 -0.81
C GLU A 209 -5.31 4.79 0.48
N PHE A 210 -5.72 3.53 0.61
CA PHE A 210 -6.30 2.97 1.82
C PHE A 210 -5.27 2.05 2.44
N GLN A 211 -4.75 2.45 3.59
CA GLN A 211 -3.65 1.77 4.25
C GLN A 211 -4.07 1.22 5.61
N VAL A 212 -3.90 -0.10 5.79
CA VAL A 212 -4.08 -0.75 7.11
C VAL A 212 -2.87 -0.45 7.97
N ILE A 213 -3.10 0.05 9.19
CA ILE A 213 -2.02 0.42 10.09
C ILE A 213 -1.34 -0.83 10.64
N ALA A 214 -0.05 -0.99 10.32
CA ALA A 214 0.78 -2.10 10.75
C ALA A 214 2.26 -1.74 10.67
N ALA A 215 3.05 -2.13 11.68
CA ALA A 215 4.48 -1.81 11.75
C ALA A 215 5.30 -2.39 10.57
N THR A 216 4.83 -3.49 9.98
CA THR A 216 5.42 -4.15 8.81
C THR A 216 5.03 -3.51 7.47
N GLY A 217 4.21 -2.47 7.48
CA GLY A 217 3.86 -1.68 6.30
C GLY A 217 5.08 -1.15 5.58
N GLU A 218 5.04 -1.16 4.24
CA GLU A 218 6.12 -0.61 3.39
C GLU A 218 6.01 0.91 3.24
N ASP A 219 4.81 1.46 3.43
CA ASP A 219 4.53 2.88 3.24
C ASP A 219 4.60 3.65 4.56
N ALA A 220 5.04 4.91 4.48
CA ALA A 220 5.00 5.85 5.58
C ALA A 220 3.78 6.77 5.43
N ILE A 221 2.86 6.67 6.37
CA ILE A 221 1.67 7.52 6.45
C ILE A 221 2.02 8.74 7.28
N VAL A 222 1.86 9.91 6.69
CA VAL A 222 1.94 11.19 7.38
C VAL A 222 0.53 11.64 7.70
N TYR A 223 0.24 11.97 8.96
CA TYR A 223 -1.08 12.44 9.36
C TYR A 223 -1.00 13.51 10.44
N CYS A 224 -2.01 14.38 10.49
CA CYS A 224 -2.16 15.34 11.57
C CYS A 224 -2.85 14.69 12.77
N LEU A 225 -2.38 15.00 13.98
CA LEU A 225 -2.97 14.46 15.21
C LEU A 225 -4.33 15.07 15.56
N THR A 226 -4.66 16.23 14.99
CA THR A 226 -5.78 17.09 15.39
C THR A 226 -6.74 17.41 14.24
N SER A 227 -6.51 16.87 13.04
CA SER A 227 -7.37 17.06 11.86
C SER A 227 -7.43 15.80 10.98
N ASP A 228 -8.20 15.86 9.91
CA ASP A 228 -8.35 14.77 8.93
C ASP A 228 -7.20 14.73 7.90
N TYR A 229 -6.18 15.58 8.02
CA TYR A 229 -5.04 15.54 7.09
C TYR A 229 -4.30 14.22 7.20
N ALA A 230 -4.22 13.50 6.10
CA ALA A 230 -3.38 12.32 5.95
C ALA A 230 -2.90 12.19 4.49
N ALA A 231 -1.61 11.89 4.33
CA ALA A 231 -0.97 11.72 3.03
C ALA A 231 0.11 10.63 3.11
N ASN A 232 0.38 9.98 1.99
CA ASN A 232 1.61 9.21 1.83
C ASN A 232 2.82 10.16 1.94
N MET A 233 3.92 9.72 2.56
CA MET A 233 5.18 10.48 2.67
C MET A 233 5.62 11.10 1.33
N GLU A 234 5.43 10.36 0.23
CA GLU A 234 5.76 10.83 -1.12
C GLU A 234 4.96 12.07 -1.55
N LYS A 235 3.74 12.24 -1.02
CA LYS A 235 2.82 13.34 -1.35
C LYS A 235 2.76 14.43 -0.27
N ALA A 236 3.06 14.09 0.99
CA ALA A 236 2.89 14.97 2.13
C ALA A 236 3.69 16.27 1.97
N GLU A 237 3.02 17.42 1.97
CA GLU A 237 3.68 18.71 1.80
C GLU A 237 4.52 19.07 3.03
N ALA A 238 5.77 19.49 2.80
CA ALA A 238 6.54 20.19 3.81
C ALA A 238 6.19 21.68 3.77
N LEU A 239 5.43 22.12 4.77
CA LEU A 239 4.95 23.50 4.84
C LEU A 239 6.15 24.46 4.85
N ALA A 240 6.07 25.52 4.04
CA ALA A 240 7.14 26.51 3.97
C ALA A 240 7.37 27.15 5.35
N PRO A 241 8.65 27.37 5.74
CA PRO A 241 8.95 28.05 6.99
C PRO A 241 8.30 29.44 7.03
N GLN A 242 7.67 29.78 8.16
CA GLN A 242 7.05 31.10 8.36
C GLN A 242 8.03 32.14 8.91
N SER A 243 9.18 31.70 9.45
CA SER A 243 10.21 32.58 9.98
C SER A 243 10.95 33.30 8.85
N ALA A 244 11.13 34.61 9.01
CA ALA A 244 12.01 35.37 8.13
C ALA A 244 13.46 34.89 8.27
N ARG A 245 14.21 34.92 7.16
CA ARG A 245 15.65 34.62 7.15
C ARG A 245 16.38 35.55 8.12
N SER A 246 17.17 34.98 9.03
CA SER A 246 18.00 35.75 9.95
C SER A 246 19.11 36.53 9.21
N LEU A 247 19.56 37.63 9.81
CA LEU A 247 20.68 38.41 9.25
C LEU A 247 22.00 37.63 9.39
N PRO A 248 22.95 37.78 8.44
CA PRO A 248 24.27 37.18 8.55
C PRO A 248 25.02 37.65 9.79
N LEU A 249 25.48 36.71 10.63
CA LEU A 249 26.28 36.99 11.84
C LEU A 249 27.72 36.48 11.71
N GLN A 250 27.99 35.57 10.79
CA GLN A 250 29.31 34.95 10.62
C GLN A 250 29.92 35.34 9.27
N SER A 251 31.25 35.43 9.22
CA SER A 251 31.98 35.58 7.95
C SER A 251 32.13 34.23 7.27
N MET A 252 31.95 34.19 5.95
CA MET A 252 32.17 32.98 5.17
C MET A 252 33.64 32.53 5.30
N THR A 253 33.85 31.33 5.83
CA THR A 253 35.18 30.81 6.15
C THR A 253 35.33 29.38 5.63
N LYS A 254 36.44 29.09 4.95
CA LYS A 254 36.82 27.72 4.59
C LYS A 254 37.42 27.04 5.82
N THR A 255 36.81 25.93 6.22
CA THR A 255 37.06 25.24 7.48
C THR A 255 37.48 23.80 7.21
N ALA A 256 38.57 23.36 7.85
CA ALA A 256 39.09 22.00 7.69
C ALA A 256 38.16 20.98 8.38
N THR A 257 37.80 19.94 7.63
CA THR A 257 36.92 18.83 8.06
C THR A 257 37.50 17.48 7.60
N PRO A 258 38.71 17.11 8.05
CA PRO A 258 39.42 15.94 7.54
C PRO A 258 38.66 14.63 7.80
N GLY A 259 38.46 13.86 6.74
CA GLY A 259 37.75 12.58 6.77
C GLY A 259 36.24 12.67 7.05
N LYS A 260 35.65 13.87 7.07
CA LYS A 260 34.21 14.07 7.34
C LYS A 260 33.48 14.33 6.02
N SER A 261 32.63 13.37 5.62
CA SER A 261 31.95 13.38 4.32
C SER A 261 30.42 13.39 4.41
N THR A 262 29.88 13.31 5.62
CA THR A 262 28.43 13.39 5.88
C THR A 262 28.11 14.64 6.67
N CYS A 263 26.88 15.17 6.51
CA CYS A 263 26.41 16.31 7.29
C CYS A 263 26.49 16.05 8.80
N ALA A 264 26.19 14.82 9.24
CA ALA A 264 26.27 14.42 10.65
C ALA A 264 27.71 14.47 11.18
N ASP A 265 28.67 13.92 10.42
CA ASP A 265 30.09 13.93 10.77
C ASP A 265 30.65 15.36 10.87
N VAL A 266 30.21 16.25 9.98
CA VAL A 266 30.64 17.66 9.94
C VAL A 266 30.02 18.44 11.10
N ALA A 267 28.72 18.24 11.36
CA ALA A 267 28.03 18.86 12.48
C ALA A 267 28.65 18.46 13.82
N GLU A 268 28.96 17.16 14.00
CA GLU A 268 29.64 16.65 15.18
C GLU A 268 31.03 17.26 15.35
N LEU A 269 31.86 17.26 14.30
CA LEU A 269 33.22 17.82 14.34
C LEU A 269 33.21 19.30 14.73
N LEU A 270 32.24 20.06 14.23
CA LEU A 270 32.12 21.50 14.46
C LEU A 270 31.32 21.83 15.73
N ASN A 271 30.82 20.82 16.45
CA ASN A 271 29.97 20.97 17.62
C ASN A 271 28.73 21.87 17.37
N LEU A 272 28.05 21.61 16.26
CA LEU A 272 26.85 22.31 15.82
C LEU A 272 25.70 21.33 15.57
N SER A 273 24.47 21.85 15.56
CA SER A 273 23.31 21.03 15.18
C SER A 273 23.31 20.75 13.67
N LEU A 274 22.72 19.61 13.29
CA LEU A 274 22.58 19.20 11.89
C LEU A 274 21.81 20.24 11.05
N GLN A 275 20.93 21.01 11.69
CA GLN A 275 20.14 22.09 11.09
C GLN A 275 20.99 23.24 10.53
N HIS A 276 22.26 23.38 10.96
CA HIS A 276 23.18 24.37 10.39
C HIS A 276 23.87 23.88 9.11
N THR A 277 23.79 22.60 8.80
CA THR A 277 24.43 22.01 7.61
C THR A 277 23.45 21.93 6.44
N VAL A 278 23.99 22.00 5.23
CA VAL A 278 23.25 21.87 3.97
C VAL A 278 23.86 20.72 3.17
N LYS A 279 22.99 19.76 2.84
CA LYS A 279 23.26 18.59 2.01
C LYS A 279 23.16 18.97 0.53
N SER A 280 24.18 18.61 -0.24
CA SER A 280 24.26 18.81 -1.68
C SER A 280 23.97 17.49 -2.41
N LEU A 281 22.86 17.42 -3.14
CA LEU A 281 22.50 16.27 -3.98
C LEU A 281 22.65 16.66 -5.45
N VAL A 282 23.40 15.87 -6.20
CA VAL A 282 23.68 16.15 -7.61
C VAL A 282 22.91 15.19 -8.50
N LEU A 283 22.00 15.74 -9.28
CA LEU A 283 21.16 15.01 -10.23
C LEU A 283 21.53 15.39 -11.67
N ALA A 284 21.12 14.55 -12.61
CA ALA A 284 21.27 14.78 -14.03
C ALA A 284 20.00 14.39 -14.77
N THR A 285 19.72 15.10 -15.86
CA THR A 285 18.69 14.74 -16.84
C THR A 285 19.28 14.68 -18.22
N ASP A 286 18.92 13.64 -18.97
CA ASP A 286 19.48 13.37 -20.28
C ASP A 286 18.48 13.72 -21.40
N THR A 287 18.98 14.32 -22.47
CA THR A 287 18.26 14.46 -23.74
C THR A 287 18.72 13.35 -24.67
N LEU A 288 17.80 12.48 -25.07
CA LEU A 288 18.10 11.35 -25.95
C LEU A 288 17.85 11.68 -27.42
N ASN A 289 18.62 11.08 -28.34
CA ASN A 289 18.29 11.06 -29.77
C ASN A 289 17.21 10.00 -30.07
N LYS A 290 16.85 9.85 -31.35
CA LYS A 290 15.83 8.87 -31.77
C LYS A 290 16.27 7.42 -31.56
N GLU A 291 17.58 7.21 -31.50
CA GLU A 291 18.24 5.93 -31.29
C GLU A 291 18.40 5.60 -29.79
N GLY A 292 18.00 6.51 -28.89
CA GLY A 292 18.06 6.33 -27.43
C GLY A 292 19.41 6.68 -26.81
N GLU A 293 20.31 7.33 -27.55
CA GLU A 293 21.64 7.72 -27.08
C GLU A 293 21.60 9.12 -26.44
N ILE A 294 22.41 9.32 -25.39
CA ILE A 294 22.50 10.60 -24.68
C ILE A 294 23.22 11.64 -25.55
N VAL A 295 22.48 12.68 -25.95
CA VAL A 295 23.00 13.82 -26.74
C VAL A 295 23.50 14.94 -25.85
N LYS A 296 22.82 15.14 -24.71
CA LYS A 296 23.15 16.20 -23.76
C LYS A 296 22.68 15.81 -22.37
N SER A 297 23.53 16.04 -21.38
CA SER A 297 23.18 15.92 -19.96
C SER A 297 23.13 17.31 -19.32
N GLN A 298 22.08 17.59 -18.57
CA GLN A 298 21.95 18.78 -17.74
C GLN A 298 22.16 18.36 -16.28
N VAL A 299 23.14 18.97 -15.61
CA VAL A 299 23.44 18.73 -14.19
C VAL A 299 22.65 19.72 -13.32
N TRP A 300 22.14 19.20 -12.20
CA TRP A 300 21.34 19.91 -11.21
C TRP A 300 21.97 19.74 -9.83
N LEU A 301 21.98 20.80 -9.03
CA LEU A 301 22.34 20.76 -7.62
C LEU A 301 21.08 21.06 -6.79
N LEU A 302 20.71 20.10 -5.95
CA LEU A 302 19.62 20.24 -4.98
C LEU A 302 20.22 20.49 -3.60
N LEU A 303 19.75 21.53 -2.92
CA LEU A 303 20.19 21.88 -1.57
C LEU A 303 19.07 21.60 -0.57
N LEU A 304 19.35 20.73 0.40
CA LEU A 304 18.46 20.41 1.53
C LEU A 304 19.17 20.66 2.86
N ARG A 305 18.42 20.95 3.93
CA ARG A 305 19.02 21.02 5.28
C ARG A 305 19.54 19.63 5.69
N GLY A 306 20.60 19.58 6.48
CA GLY A 306 21.33 18.34 6.74
C GLY A 306 20.51 17.24 7.42
N ASP A 307 19.49 17.63 8.19
CA ASP A 307 18.52 16.78 8.89
C ASP A 307 17.33 16.34 8.02
N HIS A 308 17.31 16.76 6.76
CA HIS A 308 16.26 16.40 5.81
C HIS A 308 16.76 15.44 4.74
N ASP A 309 15.85 14.58 4.26
CA ASP A 309 16.07 13.69 3.12
C ASP A 309 15.22 14.10 1.93
N MET A 310 15.75 13.83 0.73
CA MET A 310 15.10 14.19 -0.52
C MET A 310 13.87 13.32 -0.76
N ASN A 311 12.80 13.96 -1.20
CA ASN A 311 11.62 13.30 -1.72
C ASN A 311 11.72 13.24 -3.25
N GLU A 312 12.07 12.06 -3.77
CA GLU A 312 12.25 11.83 -5.20
C GLU A 312 10.99 12.11 -6.02
N VAL A 313 9.80 11.81 -5.48
CA VAL A 313 8.51 12.05 -6.15
C VAL A 313 8.24 13.54 -6.31
N LYS A 314 8.51 14.36 -5.29
CA LYS A 314 8.39 15.82 -5.39
C LYS A 314 9.40 16.40 -6.38
N VAL A 315 10.64 15.93 -6.34
CA VAL A 315 11.70 16.36 -7.28
C VAL A 315 11.31 16.05 -8.73
N GLY A 316 10.79 14.84 -8.98
CA GLY A 316 10.35 14.42 -10.31
C GLY A 316 9.23 15.29 -10.91
N LYS A 317 8.47 16.02 -10.09
CA LYS A 317 7.41 16.92 -10.56
C LYS A 317 7.90 18.31 -10.94
N LEU A 318 9.17 18.62 -10.66
CA LEU A 318 9.73 19.92 -10.98
C LEU A 318 10.03 20.03 -12.49
N PRO A 319 9.84 21.22 -13.09
CA PRO A 319 10.15 21.45 -14.50
C PRO A 319 11.60 21.06 -14.81
N GLY A 320 11.75 20.14 -15.78
CA GLY A 320 13.05 19.66 -16.22
C GLY A 320 13.65 18.52 -15.39
N LEU A 321 12.94 17.98 -14.40
CA LEU A 321 13.41 16.88 -13.55
C LEU A 321 12.52 15.61 -13.63
N ALA A 322 11.62 15.48 -14.60
CA ALA A 322 10.70 14.34 -14.70
C ALA A 322 11.38 12.96 -14.83
N GLU A 323 12.51 12.89 -15.53
CA GLU A 323 13.27 11.64 -15.77
C GLU A 323 14.71 11.82 -15.28
N PHE A 324 14.87 12.23 -14.03
CA PHE A 324 16.18 12.43 -13.43
C PHE A 324 16.88 11.11 -13.08
N ARG A 325 18.21 11.17 -13.04
CA ARG A 325 19.08 10.19 -12.40
C ARG A 325 20.04 10.89 -11.47
N PHE A 326 20.66 10.15 -10.56
CA PHE A 326 21.84 10.67 -9.85
C PHE A 326 22.98 10.93 -10.85
N ALA A 327 23.70 12.03 -10.65
CA ALA A 327 24.86 12.35 -11.47
C ALA A 327 25.97 11.32 -11.27
N THR A 328 26.68 11.00 -12.35
CA THR A 328 27.85 10.14 -12.35
C THR A 328 29.03 10.84 -11.66
N LEU A 329 30.02 10.07 -11.21
CA LEU A 329 31.23 10.65 -10.60
C LEU A 329 31.95 11.60 -11.56
N THR A 330 32.02 11.27 -12.85
CA THR A 330 32.63 12.14 -13.86
C THR A 330 31.89 13.47 -14.00
N GLU A 331 30.55 13.46 -14.04
CA GLU A 331 29.77 14.71 -14.09
C GLU A 331 29.97 15.54 -12.82
N ILE A 332 30.07 14.91 -11.65
CA ILE A 332 30.35 15.60 -10.39
C ILE A 332 31.75 16.22 -10.41
N GLU A 333 32.79 15.46 -10.79
CA GLU A 333 34.16 15.97 -10.87
C GLU A 333 34.28 17.12 -11.88
N ASP A 334 33.58 17.05 -13.01
CA ASP A 334 33.57 18.08 -14.04
C ASP A 334 32.98 19.42 -13.57
N HIS A 335 31.95 19.37 -12.74
CA HIS A 335 31.24 20.58 -12.27
C HIS A 335 31.83 21.14 -10.97
N PHE A 336 32.27 20.28 -10.07
CA PHE A 336 32.72 20.67 -8.73
C PHE A 336 34.24 20.63 -8.61
N GLY A 337 34.96 19.86 -9.43
CA GLY A 337 36.39 19.59 -9.23
C GLY A 337 36.67 18.77 -7.97
N CYS A 338 35.66 18.08 -7.44
CA CYS A 338 35.71 17.41 -6.15
C CYS A 338 34.84 16.14 -6.16
N LYS A 339 35.16 15.22 -5.26
CA LYS A 339 34.39 13.99 -5.01
C LYS A 339 33.17 14.25 -4.11
N PRO A 340 32.14 13.38 -4.13
CA PRO A 340 31.02 13.43 -3.19
C PRO A 340 31.48 13.53 -1.72
N GLY A 341 30.68 14.23 -0.91
CA GLY A 341 30.92 14.45 0.52
C GLY A 341 31.50 15.83 0.87
N TYR A 342 31.98 16.59 -0.11
CA TYR A 342 32.51 17.95 0.08
C TYR A 342 31.95 18.94 -0.95
N LEU A 343 30.77 18.63 -1.51
CA LEU A 343 30.16 19.41 -2.58
C LEU A 343 29.34 20.59 -2.04
N GLY A 344 29.44 21.74 -2.69
CA GLY A 344 28.67 22.94 -2.37
C GLY A 344 28.46 23.86 -3.56
N PRO A 345 27.59 24.88 -3.44
CA PRO A 345 27.24 25.76 -4.55
C PRO A 345 28.29 26.84 -4.88
N ILE A 346 29.36 26.97 -4.07
CA ILE A 346 30.35 28.05 -4.17
C ILE A 346 31.61 27.55 -4.87
N GLY A 347 32.11 28.31 -5.84
CA GLY A 347 33.37 27.99 -6.53
C GLY A 347 33.29 26.85 -7.55
N LEU A 348 32.13 26.66 -8.17
CA LEU A 348 31.90 25.66 -9.22
C LEU A 348 32.84 25.85 -10.43
N LYS A 349 33.29 24.74 -11.04
CA LYS A 349 34.08 24.72 -12.28
C LYS A 349 33.23 24.95 -13.53
N LYS A 350 32.02 24.40 -13.54
CA LYS A 350 31.03 24.56 -14.62
C LYS A 350 29.68 24.97 -14.03
N PRO A 351 28.91 25.82 -14.71
CA PRO A 351 27.57 26.19 -14.25
C PRO A 351 26.64 24.97 -14.26
N LEU A 352 25.68 24.96 -13.34
CA LEU A 352 24.63 23.96 -13.22
C LEU A 352 23.32 24.64 -12.80
N ASN A 353 22.21 23.91 -12.84
CA ASN A 353 20.93 24.43 -12.35
C ASN A 353 20.81 24.17 -10.85
N LEU A 354 20.52 25.22 -10.08
CA LEU A 354 20.35 25.14 -8.62
C LEU A 354 18.86 25.09 -8.26
N VAL A 355 18.49 24.12 -7.41
CA VAL A 355 17.15 24.00 -6.83
C VAL A 355 17.30 23.93 -5.32
N VAL A 356 16.57 24.78 -4.60
CA VAL A 356 16.77 24.95 -3.16
C VAL A 356 15.49 24.59 -2.41
N ASP A 357 15.62 23.76 -1.38
CA ASP A 357 14.50 23.45 -0.50
C ASP A 357 14.05 24.69 0.28
N ARG A 358 12.75 24.78 0.57
CA ARG A 358 12.12 25.90 1.29
C ARG A 358 12.83 26.22 2.62
N ASP A 359 13.28 25.21 3.37
CA ASP A 359 14.03 25.42 4.61
C ASP A 359 15.39 26.07 4.35
N VAL A 360 16.14 25.61 3.35
CA VAL A 360 17.45 26.16 3.01
C VAL A 360 17.36 27.60 2.50
N ALA A 361 16.28 27.93 1.79
CA ALA A 361 16.04 29.28 1.29
C ALA A 361 15.92 30.31 2.43
N VAL A 362 15.58 29.92 3.66
CA VAL A 362 15.49 30.84 4.82
C VAL A 362 16.63 30.67 5.83
N MET A 363 17.65 29.88 5.52
CA MET A 363 18.83 29.72 6.37
C MET A 363 19.80 30.91 6.26
N SER A 364 20.52 31.16 7.35
CA SER A 364 21.68 32.06 7.42
C SER A 364 22.85 31.36 8.11
N ASP A 365 24.06 31.83 7.85
CA ASP A 365 25.31 31.32 8.43
C ASP A 365 25.49 29.80 8.34
N TRP A 366 25.05 29.20 7.24
CA TRP A 366 24.98 27.76 7.09
C TRP A 366 26.29 27.16 6.56
N ILE A 367 26.35 25.82 6.57
CA ILE A 367 27.55 25.04 6.27
C ILE A 367 27.31 24.19 5.04
N CYS A 368 28.23 24.22 4.07
CA CYS A 368 28.21 23.33 2.92
C CYS A 368 29.61 22.87 2.54
N GLY A 369 29.72 21.93 1.61
CA GLY A 369 31.00 21.50 1.08
C GLY A 369 31.78 22.64 0.42
N ALA A 370 33.11 22.60 0.50
CA ALA A 370 33.99 23.61 -0.08
C ALA A 370 34.43 23.32 -1.53
N ASN A 371 33.90 22.25 -2.15
CA ASN A 371 34.39 21.70 -3.41
C ASN A 371 35.89 21.34 -3.37
N GLU A 372 36.35 20.94 -2.19
CA GLU A 372 37.71 20.48 -1.94
C GLU A 372 37.69 19.37 -0.88
N PRO A 373 38.37 18.23 -1.11
CA PRO A 373 38.43 17.18 -0.13
C PRO A 373 38.92 17.71 1.22
N ASP A 374 38.29 17.25 2.29
CA ASP A 374 38.62 17.59 3.68
C ASP A 374 38.33 19.05 4.08
N PHE A 375 37.52 19.78 3.30
CA PHE A 375 37.09 21.12 3.65
C PHE A 375 35.59 21.35 3.44
N HIS A 376 35.01 22.15 4.33
CA HIS A 376 33.68 22.74 4.22
C HIS A 376 33.77 24.26 4.32
N ILE A 377 32.71 24.97 3.93
CA ILE A 377 32.58 26.41 4.12
C ILE A 377 31.53 26.62 5.21
N THR A 378 31.87 27.39 6.24
CA THR A 378 30.99 27.77 7.34
C THR A 378 30.58 29.24 7.21
N GLY A 379 29.41 29.60 7.74
CA GLY A 379 28.95 30.99 7.75
C GLY A 379 28.43 31.48 6.39
N VAL A 380 27.94 30.57 5.54
CA VAL A 380 27.44 30.88 4.18
C VAL A 380 26.10 31.63 4.26
N ASN A 381 25.92 32.65 3.44
CA ASN A 381 24.70 33.46 3.39
C ASN A 381 24.29 33.84 1.96
N TRP A 382 23.01 33.63 1.66
CA TRP A 382 22.34 34.13 0.45
C TRP A 382 22.47 35.66 0.31
N GLY A 383 22.53 36.14 -0.93
CA GLY A 383 22.72 37.55 -1.29
C GLY A 383 24.16 38.04 -1.13
N ARG A 384 24.85 37.63 -0.05
CA ARG A 384 26.25 38.02 0.24
C ARG A 384 27.27 37.13 -0.49
N ASP A 385 27.16 35.82 -0.31
CA ASP A 385 28.17 34.86 -0.80
C ASP A 385 27.73 34.13 -2.08
N LEU A 386 26.41 34.05 -2.29
CA LEU A 386 25.77 33.43 -3.45
C LEU A 386 24.46 34.16 -3.77
N PRO A 387 24.04 34.26 -5.04
CA PRO A 387 22.80 34.93 -5.43
C PRO A 387 21.57 34.29 -4.77
N GLU A 388 20.48 35.06 -4.65
CA GLU A 388 19.19 34.49 -4.23
C GLU A 388 18.77 33.32 -5.14
N PRO A 389 18.17 32.24 -4.58
CA PRO A 389 17.83 31.06 -5.34
C PRO A 389 16.75 31.37 -6.38
N ALA A 390 17.03 31.05 -7.65
CA ALA A 390 16.09 31.24 -8.75
C ALA A 390 14.89 30.29 -8.69
N LEU A 391 15.07 29.10 -8.10
CA LEU A 391 14.02 28.11 -7.91
C LEU A 391 14.04 27.60 -6.47
N VAL A 392 12.98 27.90 -5.74
CA VAL A 392 12.70 27.38 -4.40
C VAL A 392 11.49 26.46 -4.48
N ALA A 393 11.61 25.24 -3.96
CA ALA A 393 10.57 24.23 -4.02
C ALA A 393 10.54 23.36 -2.77
N ASP A 394 9.46 22.60 -2.57
CA ASP A 394 9.40 21.54 -1.58
C ASP A 394 10.15 20.32 -2.13
N LEU A 395 11.35 20.04 -1.60
CA LEU A 395 12.23 18.96 -2.07
C LEU A 395 12.32 17.80 -1.09
N ARG A 396 11.78 17.96 0.12
CA ARG A 396 12.09 17.08 1.25
C ARG A 396 10.94 16.18 1.66
N ASN A 397 11.28 15.09 2.33
CA ASN A 397 10.34 14.37 3.16
C ASN A 397 10.00 15.20 4.40
N VAL A 398 8.77 15.07 4.88
CA VAL A 398 8.37 15.62 6.18
C VAL A 398 8.95 14.77 7.31
N VAL A 399 9.14 15.38 8.46
CA VAL A 399 9.59 14.71 9.68
C VAL A 399 8.50 14.81 10.75
N ALA A 400 8.46 13.85 11.68
CA ALA A 400 7.51 13.89 12.79
C ALA A 400 7.73 15.18 13.61
N GLY A 401 6.65 15.90 13.89
CA GLY A 401 6.68 17.21 14.54
C GLY A 401 6.66 18.40 13.59
N ASP A 402 6.82 18.21 12.27
CA ASP A 402 6.59 19.28 11.29
C ASP A 402 5.16 19.84 11.43
N ALA A 403 4.97 21.13 11.13
CA ALA A 403 3.64 21.73 11.10
C ALA A 403 2.80 21.10 9.98
N SER A 404 1.55 20.78 10.30
CA SER A 404 0.60 20.25 9.32
C SER A 404 0.29 21.33 8.26
N PRO A 405 0.24 20.98 6.96
CA PRO A 405 0.00 21.96 5.90
C PRO A 405 -1.41 22.54 5.90
N ASP A 406 -2.35 21.93 6.64
CA ASP A 406 -3.68 22.50 6.90
C ASP A 406 -3.72 23.51 8.05
N GLY A 407 -2.59 23.72 8.74
CA GLY A 407 -2.45 24.68 9.84
C GLY A 407 -3.07 24.25 11.18
N GLN A 408 -3.56 23.01 11.31
CA GLN A 408 -4.34 22.58 12.48
C GLN A 408 -3.53 21.85 13.56
N GLY A 409 -2.23 21.65 13.38
CA GLY A 409 -1.41 20.92 14.34
C GLY A 409 -0.05 20.52 13.78
N VAL A 410 0.46 19.39 14.28
CA VAL A 410 1.73 18.80 13.85
C VAL A 410 1.53 17.43 13.22
N LEU A 411 2.47 17.03 12.39
CA LEU A 411 2.49 15.77 11.67
C LEU A 411 3.08 14.65 12.54
N ALA A 412 2.40 13.51 12.54
CA ALA A 412 2.90 12.23 13.02
C ALA A 412 3.11 11.27 11.84
N ILE A 413 3.94 10.25 12.05
CA ILE A 413 4.29 9.27 11.01
C ILE A 413 4.03 7.86 11.54
N GLU A 414 3.24 7.08 10.80
CA GLU A 414 2.97 5.67 11.06
C GLU A 414 3.31 4.82 9.83
N ARG A 415 3.32 3.49 9.99
CA ARG A 415 3.53 2.55 8.88
C ARG A 415 2.21 1.92 8.45
N GLY A 416 2.04 1.80 7.14
CA GLY A 416 0.81 1.32 6.53
C GLY A 416 1.06 0.26 5.46
N ILE A 417 0.11 -0.68 5.35
CA ILE A 417 0.03 -1.62 4.24
C ILE A 417 -1.06 -1.12 3.29
N GLU A 418 -0.69 -0.65 2.10
CA GLU A 418 -1.64 -0.27 1.05
C GLU A 418 -2.48 -1.49 0.62
N VAL A 419 -3.78 -1.45 0.90
CA VAL A 419 -4.74 -2.51 0.59
C VAL A 419 -5.76 -2.10 -0.47
N GLY A 420 -5.83 -0.82 -0.81
CA GLY A 420 -6.62 -0.31 -1.91
C GLY A 420 -6.22 1.10 -2.32
N HIS A 421 -6.59 1.47 -3.54
CA HIS A 421 -6.23 2.75 -4.13
C HIS A 421 -7.35 3.19 -5.07
N VAL A 422 -7.73 4.47 -5.02
CA VAL A 422 -8.67 5.10 -5.94
C VAL A 422 -7.99 6.24 -6.71
N PHE A 423 -8.18 6.26 -8.03
CA PHE A 423 -7.54 7.20 -8.96
C PHE A 423 -8.57 7.89 -9.86
N TYR A 424 -8.33 9.16 -10.16
CA TYR A 424 -8.90 9.85 -11.32
C TYR A 424 -7.88 9.84 -12.47
N LEU A 425 -8.18 9.12 -13.55
CA LEU A 425 -7.27 8.92 -14.69
C LEU A 425 -7.35 10.03 -15.76
N GLY A 426 -8.41 10.84 -15.71
CA GLY A 426 -8.73 11.77 -16.78
C GLY A 426 -8.98 11.05 -18.12
N THR A 427 -8.52 11.66 -19.21
CA THR A 427 -8.69 11.13 -20.58
C THR A 427 -7.49 10.33 -21.10
N LYS A 428 -6.55 9.91 -20.23
CA LYS A 428 -5.28 9.32 -20.65
C LYS A 428 -5.45 8.10 -21.57
N TYR A 429 -6.27 7.14 -21.14
CA TYR A 429 -6.51 5.90 -21.89
C TYR A 429 -7.49 6.12 -23.03
N SER A 430 -8.54 6.92 -22.80
CA SER A 430 -9.55 7.21 -23.83
C SER A 430 -8.97 7.97 -25.02
N GLN A 431 -8.03 8.90 -24.81
CA GLN A 431 -7.31 9.55 -25.91
C GLN A 431 -6.41 8.58 -26.67
N ALA A 432 -5.59 7.80 -25.96
CA ALA A 432 -4.66 6.87 -26.59
C ALA A 432 -5.37 5.80 -27.43
N MET A 433 -6.51 5.30 -26.96
CA MET A 433 -7.29 4.24 -27.60
C MET A 433 -8.49 4.74 -28.42
N ASN A 434 -8.60 6.06 -28.60
CA ASN A 434 -9.70 6.73 -29.31
C ASN A 434 -11.11 6.34 -28.79
N ALA A 435 -11.27 6.19 -27.47
CA ALA A 435 -12.54 5.89 -26.82
C ALA A 435 -13.39 7.16 -26.67
N THR A 436 -14.29 7.36 -27.64
CA THR A 436 -15.14 8.56 -27.73
C THR A 436 -16.63 8.23 -27.63
N PHE A 437 -17.41 9.22 -27.19
CA PHE A 437 -18.89 9.21 -27.23
C PHE A 437 -19.42 10.49 -27.87
N LEU A 438 -20.65 10.46 -28.38
CA LEU A 438 -21.36 11.66 -28.83
C LEU A 438 -21.90 12.43 -27.63
N ASP A 439 -21.38 13.64 -27.42
CA ASP A 439 -21.77 14.55 -26.36
C ASP A 439 -23.13 15.23 -26.64
N VAL A 440 -23.66 15.99 -25.68
CA VAL A 440 -24.93 16.72 -25.77
C VAL A 440 -24.99 17.69 -26.96
N ASN A 441 -23.84 18.16 -27.42
CA ASN A 441 -23.68 19.05 -28.58
C ASN A 441 -23.56 18.27 -29.91
N GLY A 442 -23.64 16.94 -29.89
CA GLY A 442 -23.50 16.07 -31.05
C GLY A 442 -22.06 15.87 -31.55
N LYS A 443 -21.05 16.35 -30.82
CA LYS A 443 -19.63 16.18 -31.17
C LYS A 443 -19.01 15.00 -30.41
N PRO A 444 -18.04 14.30 -31.02
CA PRO A 444 -17.22 13.32 -30.30
C PRO A 444 -16.44 13.98 -29.16
N SER A 445 -16.50 13.38 -27.97
CA SER A 445 -15.65 13.72 -26.82
C SER A 445 -15.02 12.46 -26.25
N PHE A 446 -13.84 12.58 -25.65
CA PHE A 446 -13.17 11.48 -24.96
C PHE A 446 -13.82 11.22 -23.60
N MET A 447 -13.87 9.95 -23.21
CA MET A 447 -14.40 9.56 -21.89
C MET A 447 -13.42 9.97 -20.80
N GLU A 448 -13.92 10.60 -19.73
CA GLU A 448 -13.18 10.77 -18.49
C GLU A 448 -13.21 9.46 -17.71
N MET A 449 -12.09 9.06 -17.12
CA MET A 449 -11.96 7.75 -16.49
C MET A 449 -11.51 7.82 -15.03
N GLY A 450 -12.02 6.89 -14.23
CA GLY A 450 -11.49 6.56 -12.90
C GLY A 450 -11.05 5.11 -12.83
N CYS A 451 -10.11 4.78 -11.95
CA CYS A 451 -9.66 3.41 -11.68
C CYS A 451 -9.54 3.16 -10.18
N TYR A 452 -10.01 2.01 -9.72
CA TYR A 452 -10.17 1.72 -8.29
C TYR A 452 -9.75 0.28 -7.99
N GLY A 453 -8.60 0.09 -7.34
CA GLY A 453 -8.02 -1.21 -6.96
C GLY A 453 -8.21 -1.58 -5.48
N ILE A 454 -8.45 -2.86 -5.16
CA ILE A 454 -8.35 -3.46 -3.81
C ILE A 454 -7.59 -4.78 -3.93
N GLY A 455 -6.56 -4.98 -3.11
CA GLY A 455 -5.81 -6.23 -3.05
C GLY A 455 -6.54 -7.29 -2.24
N ILE A 456 -7.36 -8.12 -2.90
CA ILE A 456 -8.21 -9.14 -2.25
C ILE A 456 -7.39 -10.17 -1.47
N THR A 457 -6.28 -10.65 -2.03
CA THR A 457 -5.39 -11.60 -1.32
C THR A 457 -4.42 -10.93 -0.36
N ARG A 458 -4.16 -9.62 -0.53
CA ARG A 458 -3.31 -8.84 0.38
C ARG A 458 -4.04 -8.55 1.70
N LEU A 459 -5.34 -8.31 1.64
CA LEU A 459 -6.19 -7.95 2.78
C LEU A 459 -6.14 -8.95 3.96
N PRO A 460 -6.30 -10.27 3.76
CA PRO A 460 -6.17 -11.23 4.86
C PRO A 460 -4.81 -11.19 5.55
N ALA A 461 -3.73 -10.98 4.79
CA ALA A 461 -2.39 -10.86 5.37
C ALA A 461 -2.26 -9.57 6.21
N ALA A 462 -2.75 -8.44 5.69
CA ALA A 462 -2.79 -7.17 6.42
C ALA A 462 -3.61 -7.26 7.72
N ALA A 463 -4.75 -7.95 7.69
CA ALA A 463 -5.58 -8.20 8.86
C ALA A 463 -4.82 -8.98 9.95
N ILE A 464 -4.02 -9.97 9.56
CA ILE A 464 -3.19 -10.77 10.50
C ILE A 464 -2.02 -9.93 11.04
N GLU A 465 -1.36 -9.11 10.22
CA GLU A 465 -0.30 -8.21 10.71
C GLU A 465 -0.82 -7.30 11.83
N GLN A 466 -2.05 -6.79 11.69
CA GLN A 466 -2.69 -5.97 12.71
C GLN A 466 -3.23 -6.78 13.90
N ASN A 467 -3.68 -8.02 13.67
CA ASN A 467 -4.40 -8.81 14.67
C ASN A 467 -3.82 -10.24 14.82
N HIS A 468 -2.85 -10.38 15.72
CA HIS A 468 -2.30 -11.67 16.13
C HIS A 468 -1.81 -11.64 17.58
N ASP A 469 -1.60 -12.82 18.16
CA ASP A 469 -0.88 -13.00 19.41
C ASP A 469 0.07 -14.22 19.30
N GLU A 470 0.71 -14.60 20.41
CA GLU A 470 1.62 -15.74 20.46
C GLU A 470 0.94 -17.08 20.13
N ARG A 471 -0.39 -17.18 20.33
CA ARG A 471 -1.18 -18.38 20.06
C ARG A 471 -1.58 -18.48 18.58
N GLY A 472 -1.62 -17.37 17.86
CA GLY A 472 -1.88 -17.34 16.42
C GLY A 472 -2.73 -16.17 15.96
N ILE A 473 -3.59 -16.43 14.97
CA ILE A 473 -4.37 -15.39 14.29
C ILE A 473 -5.54 -14.93 15.17
N ILE A 474 -5.88 -13.63 15.09
CA ILE A 474 -7.10 -13.08 15.69
C ILE A 474 -7.89 -12.38 14.58
N TRP A 475 -8.96 -13.00 14.09
CA TRP A 475 -9.77 -12.38 13.04
C TRP A 475 -10.78 -11.37 13.61
N PRO A 476 -11.11 -10.31 12.85
CA PRO A 476 -12.44 -9.73 12.89
C PRO A 476 -13.47 -10.78 12.45
N ASP A 477 -14.64 -10.83 13.08
CA ASP A 477 -15.64 -11.88 12.84
C ASP A 477 -16.06 -11.99 11.36
N ALA A 478 -16.12 -10.85 10.67
CA ALA A 478 -16.44 -10.74 9.26
C ALA A 478 -15.43 -11.49 8.35
N LEU A 479 -14.19 -11.67 8.80
CA LEU A 479 -13.11 -12.30 8.04
C LEU A 479 -12.78 -13.72 8.47
N ALA A 480 -13.16 -14.12 9.69
CA ALA A 480 -12.81 -15.41 10.25
C ALA A 480 -13.24 -16.58 9.34
N PRO A 481 -12.42 -17.63 9.13
CA PRO A 481 -12.79 -18.74 8.25
C PRO A 481 -14.05 -19.49 8.71
N PHE A 482 -14.26 -19.55 10.02
CA PHE A 482 -15.50 -19.95 10.69
C PHE A 482 -15.70 -18.98 11.86
N THR A 483 -16.94 -18.67 12.23
CA THR A 483 -17.20 -17.79 13.39
C THR A 483 -17.21 -18.59 14.69
N VAL A 484 -17.70 -19.83 14.66
CA VAL A 484 -17.78 -20.72 15.83
C VAL A 484 -17.12 -22.07 15.56
N VAL A 485 -16.37 -22.57 16.54
CA VAL A 485 -15.90 -23.97 16.59
C VAL A 485 -16.45 -24.68 17.82
N LEU A 486 -16.98 -25.89 17.61
CA LEU A 486 -17.38 -26.81 18.66
C LEU A 486 -16.30 -27.87 18.87
N CYS A 487 -15.84 -28.01 20.10
CA CYS A 487 -14.74 -28.89 20.51
C CYS A 487 -15.24 -29.96 21.51
N PRO A 488 -15.85 -31.06 21.05
CA PRO A 488 -16.22 -32.17 21.92
C PRO A 488 -15.00 -32.95 22.43
N ILE A 489 -14.94 -33.21 23.74
CA ILE A 489 -13.83 -33.90 24.39
C ILE A 489 -14.15 -35.38 24.56
N GLY A 490 -13.42 -36.23 23.84
CA GLY A 490 -13.60 -37.69 23.87
C GLY A 490 -14.98 -38.19 23.40
N PRO A 491 -15.53 -37.71 22.27
CA PRO A 491 -16.90 -38.03 21.83
C PRO A 491 -17.14 -39.53 21.60
N ASP A 492 -16.11 -40.31 21.25
CA ASP A 492 -16.24 -41.76 21.08
C ASP A 492 -16.35 -42.51 22.42
N ARG A 493 -15.81 -41.94 23.50
CA ARG A 493 -15.90 -42.48 24.86
C ARG A 493 -17.17 -42.04 25.56
N PHE A 494 -17.68 -40.85 25.25
CA PHE A 494 -18.82 -40.23 25.92
C PHE A 494 -19.94 -39.92 24.93
N PRO A 495 -20.91 -40.85 24.75
CA PRO A 495 -22.02 -40.67 23.80
C PRO A 495 -22.84 -39.39 24.04
N ASP A 496 -23.01 -38.98 25.29
CA ASP A 496 -23.74 -37.76 25.65
C ASP A 496 -23.02 -36.49 25.16
N VAL A 497 -21.68 -36.48 25.17
CA VAL A 497 -20.87 -35.37 24.60
C VAL A 497 -21.11 -35.28 23.10
N LYS A 498 -21.10 -36.42 22.40
CA LYS A 498 -21.34 -36.46 20.96
C LYS A 498 -22.75 -36.00 20.61
N ALA A 499 -23.77 -36.51 21.32
CA ALA A 499 -25.16 -36.12 21.11
C ALA A 499 -25.39 -34.62 21.37
N ALA A 500 -24.80 -34.07 22.43
CA ALA A 500 -24.88 -32.64 22.74
C ALA A 500 -24.18 -31.78 21.67
N ALA A 501 -23.00 -32.19 21.20
CA ALA A 501 -22.27 -31.48 20.15
C ALA A 501 -23.00 -31.51 18.81
N ASP A 502 -23.54 -32.67 18.40
CA ASP A 502 -24.32 -32.82 17.16
C ASP A 502 -25.62 -31.99 17.24
N LYS A 503 -26.28 -31.95 18.40
CA LYS A 503 -27.47 -31.11 18.64
C LYS A 503 -27.14 -29.62 18.49
N LEU A 504 -26.14 -29.12 19.25
CA LEU A 504 -25.77 -27.71 19.22
C LEU A 504 -25.27 -27.29 17.83
N TYR A 505 -24.53 -28.17 17.13
CA TYR A 505 -24.12 -27.96 15.75
C TYR A 505 -25.32 -27.76 14.82
N ALA A 506 -26.34 -28.63 14.92
CA ALA A 506 -27.54 -28.51 14.10
C ALA A 506 -28.34 -27.23 14.40
N GLU A 507 -28.44 -26.85 15.68
CA GLU A 507 -29.11 -25.61 16.10
C GLU A 507 -28.38 -24.36 15.58
N LEU A 508 -27.05 -24.32 15.66
CA LEU A 508 -26.24 -23.22 15.13
C LEU A 508 -26.37 -23.11 13.61
N LEU A 509 -26.35 -24.22 12.89
CA LEU A 509 -26.58 -24.22 11.44
C LEU A 509 -27.99 -23.72 11.08
N ALA A 510 -29.02 -24.15 11.81
CA ALA A 510 -30.40 -23.70 11.61
C ALA A 510 -30.54 -22.19 11.87
N ALA A 511 -29.72 -21.63 12.76
CA ALA A 511 -29.62 -20.20 13.03
C ALA A 511 -28.75 -19.42 12.02
N GLY A 512 -28.20 -20.07 10.99
CA GLY A 512 -27.34 -19.44 9.98
C GLY A 512 -25.92 -19.13 10.45
N VAL A 513 -25.48 -19.69 11.59
CA VAL A 513 -24.14 -19.47 12.13
C VAL A 513 -23.11 -20.29 11.32
N ASP A 514 -22.00 -19.64 10.96
CA ASP A 514 -20.88 -20.26 10.28
C ASP A 514 -20.04 -21.12 11.25
N VAL A 515 -20.53 -22.32 11.53
CA VAL A 515 -19.98 -23.23 12.54
C VAL A 515 -19.19 -24.42 11.95
N ILE A 516 -18.09 -24.76 12.60
CA ILE A 516 -17.36 -26.02 12.40
C ILE A 516 -17.39 -26.89 13.66
N LEU A 517 -17.66 -28.18 13.49
CA LEU A 517 -17.57 -29.19 14.54
C LEU A 517 -16.24 -29.93 14.41
N ASP A 518 -15.40 -29.87 15.45
CA ASP A 518 -14.17 -30.66 15.50
C ASP A 518 -14.43 -32.10 15.94
N ASP A 519 -14.67 -32.96 14.96
CA ASP A 519 -14.93 -34.39 15.13
C ASP A 519 -13.70 -35.27 14.87
N ARG A 520 -12.48 -34.70 14.87
CA ARG A 520 -11.25 -35.44 14.54
C ARG A 520 -10.80 -36.43 15.62
N GLY A 521 -11.33 -36.30 16.84
CA GLY A 521 -10.90 -37.14 17.98
C GLY A 521 -9.51 -36.78 18.52
N GLU A 522 -9.02 -35.57 18.22
CA GLU A 522 -7.71 -35.08 18.65
C GLU A 522 -7.62 -34.91 20.17
N ARG A 523 -6.39 -34.93 20.70
CA ARG A 523 -6.17 -34.62 22.12
C ARG A 523 -6.54 -33.15 22.39
N PRO A 524 -7.16 -32.82 23.54
CA PRO A 524 -7.64 -31.45 23.82
C PRO A 524 -6.59 -30.36 23.59
N GLY A 525 -5.36 -30.56 24.06
CA GLY A 525 -4.29 -29.57 23.87
C GLY A 525 -3.92 -29.32 22.40
N ALA A 526 -3.88 -30.36 21.56
CA ALA A 526 -3.60 -30.22 20.14
C ALA A 526 -4.78 -29.57 19.39
N MET A 527 -5.99 -30.03 19.69
CA MET A 527 -7.23 -29.47 19.15
C MET A 527 -7.35 -27.96 19.45
N PHE A 528 -7.13 -27.55 20.70
CA PHE A 528 -7.20 -26.15 21.10
C PHE A 528 -6.12 -25.31 20.43
N ALA A 529 -4.89 -25.81 20.36
CA ALA A 529 -3.79 -25.12 19.68
C ALA A 529 -4.08 -24.90 18.19
N ASP A 530 -4.68 -25.87 17.49
CA ASP A 530 -5.08 -25.72 16.09
C ASP A 530 -6.09 -24.57 15.91
N TRP A 531 -7.16 -24.56 16.70
CA TRP A 531 -8.22 -23.55 16.53
C TRP A 531 -7.81 -22.16 17.01
N GLU A 532 -6.92 -22.07 18.00
CA GLU A 532 -6.27 -20.81 18.40
C GLU A 532 -5.32 -20.30 17.31
N LEU A 533 -4.58 -21.20 16.65
CA LEU A 533 -3.70 -20.87 15.53
C LEU A 533 -4.48 -20.36 14.31
N ILE A 534 -5.54 -21.08 13.94
CA ILE A 534 -6.46 -20.73 12.84
C ILE A 534 -7.19 -19.41 13.14
N GLY A 535 -7.49 -19.17 14.42
CA GLY A 535 -8.06 -17.92 14.90
C GLY A 535 -9.60 -17.88 14.88
N VAL A 536 -10.28 -19.02 15.04
CA VAL A 536 -11.76 -19.02 15.10
C VAL A 536 -12.22 -18.21 16.33
N PRO A 537 -13.05 -17.16 16.17
CA PRO A 537 -13.37 -16.21 17.23
C PRO A 537 -14.05 -16.83 18.44
N HIS A 538 -14.99 -17.75 18.25
CA HIS A 538 -15.75 -18.35 19.35
C HIS A 538 -15.49 -19.85 19.44
N ARG A 539 -14.96 -20.32 20.56
CA ARG A 539 -14.80 -21.75 20.86
C ARG A 539 -15.79 -22.17 21.94
N VAL A 540 -16.49 -23.27 21.70
CA VAL A 540 -17.32 -23.95 22.70
C VAL A 540 -16.77 -25.36 22.92
N THR A 541 -16.33 -25.64 24.15
CA THR A 541 -15.82 -26.95 24.55
C THR A 541 -16.91 -27.73 25.28
N LEU A 542 -17.14 -28.98 24.85
CA LEU A 542 -18.12 -29.88 25.44
C LEU A 542 -17.39 -31.05 26.09
N GLY A 543 -17.44 -31.15 27.41
CA GLY A 543 -16.82 -32.23 28.19
C GLY A 543 -17.83 -32.99 29.04
N ASP A 544 -17.57 -34.28 29.30
CA ASP A 544 -18.45 -35.17 30.07
C ASP A 544 -18.84 -34.59 31.44
N ARG A 545 -17.86 -34.06 32.19
CA ARG A 545 -18.10 -33.46 33.51
C ARG A 545 -19.00 -32.22 33.41
N GLY A 546 -18.67 -31.29 32.51
CA GLY A 546 -19.45 -30.07 32.32
C GLY A 546 -20.90 -30.37 31.95
N LEU A 547 -21.12 -31.30 31.01
CA LEU A 547 -22.47 -31.65 30.57
C LEU A 547 -23.31 -32.32 31.67
N LYS A 548 -22.71 -33.10 32.57
CA LYS A 548 -23.40 -33.65 33.75
C LYS A 548 -23.90 -32.56 34.70
N ASP A 549 -23.18 -31.44 34.75
CA ASP A 549 -23.55 -30.24 35.52
C ASP A 549 -24.45 -29.28 34.68
N GLY A 550 -24.83 -29.66 33.45
CA GLY A 550 -25.61 -28.83 32.54
C GLY A 550 -24.84 -27.65 31.93
N GLN A 551 -23.51 -27.70 31.93
CA GLN A 551 -22.60 -26.63 31.53
C GLN A 551 -21.75 -26.99 30.31
N VAL A 552 -21.29 -25.96 29.60
CA VAL A 552 -20.22 -26.00 28.60
C VAL A 552 -19.24 -24.86 28.85
N GLU A 553 -18.03 -24.97 28.30
CA GLU A 553 -17.03 -23.92 28.39
C GLU A 553 -17.03 -23.08 27.11
N TYR A 554 -17.24 -21.77 27.25
CA TYR A 554 -17.14 -20.80 26.16
C TYR A 554 -15.85 -20.01 26.29
N GLN A 555 -15.18 -19.75 25.17
CA GLN A 555 -14.02 -18.85 25.14
C GLN A 555 -14.00 -18.07 23.84
N HIS A 556 -13.92 -16.74 23.94
CA HIS A 556 -13.59 -15.92 22.79
C HIS A 556 -12.09 -15.98 22.51
N ARG A 557 -11.65 -15.87 21.25
CA ARG A 557 -10.25 -16.00 20.83
C ARG A 557 -9.33 -14.98 21.51
N ARG A 558 -9.87 -13.81 21.87
CA ARG A 558 -9.14 -12.75 22.61
C ARG A 558 -9.09 -12.99 24.12
N ASP A 559 -9.89 -13.91 24.67
CA ASP A 559 -9.94 -14.17 26.10
C ASP A 559 -8.76 -15.05 26.54
N THR A 560 -8.28 -14.81 27.76
CA THR A 560 -7.20 -15.59 28.39
C THR A 560 -7.70 -16.90 29.00
N ALA A 561 -8.97 -16.97 29.39
CA ALA A 561 -9.59 -18.12 30.02
C ALA A 561 -11.01 -18.37 29.49
N ALA A 562 -11.46 -19.62 29.59
CA ALA A 562 -12.84 -19.99 29.29
C ALA A 562 -13.78 -19.66 30.45
N THR A 563 -15.05 -19.43 30.14
CA THR A 563 -16.14 -19.21 31.09
C THR A 563 -17.14 -20.36 31.01
N SER A 564 -17.66 -20.79 32.17
CA SER A 564 -18.74 -21.79 32.23
C SER A 564 -20.06 -21.13 31.86
N VAL A 565 -20.80 -21.75 30.95
CA VAL A 565 -22.11 -21.28 30.46
C VAL A 565 -23.08 -22.45 30.46
N SER A 566 -24.34 -22.21 30.85
CA SER A 566 -25.38 -23.23 30.75
C SER A 566 -25.51 -23.72 29.31
N PHE A 567 -25.57 -25.04 29.11
CA PHE A 567 -25.75 -25.63 27.79
C PHE A 567 -27.03 -25.13 27.10
N SER A 568 -28.08 -24.81 27.88
CA SER A 568 -29.32 -24.24 27.34
C SER A 568 -29.21 -22.78 26.88
N GLU A 569 -28.21 -22.04 27.37
CA GLU A 569 -28.04 -20.60 27.11
C GLU A 569 -26.98 -20.31 26.05
N ILE A 570 -26.10 -21.28 25.74
CA ILE A 570 -24.93 -21.07 24.86
C ILE A 570 -25.32 -20.59 23.46
N LEU A 571 -26.42 -21.09 22.89
CA LEU A 571 -26.90 -20.66 21.59
C LEU A 571 -27.28 -19.17 21.60
N GLY A 572 -28.04 -18.74 22.60
CA GLY A 572 -28.44 -17.34 22.77
C GLY A 572 -27.25 -16.42 23.02
N LEU A 573 -26.27 -16.88 23.81
CA LEU A 573 -25.01 -16.16 24.02
C LEU A 573 -24.27 -15.95 22.68
N LEU A 574 -24.06 -17.01 21.90
CA LEU A 574 -23.38 -16.92 20.60
C LEU A 574 -24.14 -16.00 19.63
N GLN A 575 -25.47 -16.11 19.54
CA GLN A 575 -26.28 -15.22 18.72
C GLN A 575 -26.13 -13.75 19.14
N SER A 576 -26.13 -13.46 20.44
CA SER A 576 -25.93 -12.09 20.94
C SER A 576 -24.56 -11.51 20.61
N LYS A 577 -23.52 -12.37 20.56
CA LYS A 577 -22.15 -11.95 20.22
C LYS A 577 -21.98 -11.70 18.72
N LEU A 578 -22.68 -12.45 17.89
CA LEU A 578 -22.59 -12.40 16.42
C LEU A 578 -23.54 -11.38 15.76
N ALA A 579 -24.51 -10.83 16.51
CA ALA A 579 -25.50 -9.89 15.99
C ALA A 579 -25.02 -8.42 15.90
N VAL A 580 -23.73 -8.17 16.13
CA VAL A 580 -23.12 -6.82 16.19
C VAL A 580 -22.56 -6.39 14.85
#